data_AF-A0A257AIN5-F1
#
_entry.id   AF-A0A257AIN5-F1
#
_cell.length_a   1.000
_cell.length_b   1.000
_cell.length_c   1.000
_cell.angle_alpha   90.00
_cell.angle_beta   90.00
_cell.angle_gamma   90.00
#
_symmetry.space_group_name_H-M   'P 1'
#
loop_
_entity.id
_entity.type
_entity.pdbx_description
1 polymer ?
#
loop_
_entity_poly.entity_id
_entity_poly.type
_entity_poly.pdbx_seq_one_letter_code
_entity_poly.pdbx_strand_id
1 'polypeptide(L)'
;MKCRVCGKEHELISSTLKVCKDCIVNEFDSIREEIAEVHRKCREVYSLPYPPPRGGIKCELCSNECSIPPGERGFCGLRENSGGLKSIVSAEVGLLHYYLDPHVTNCCASWFCPGGTSAGYPEYSPVNGPEIGYYNLAVFFYGCNFNCLFCQNHEHKNLEFGKLVSKDQLSSLCREERIT
;
A
#
# COMPACT_ATOMS: atom_id res chain seq x y z
N MET A 1 -25.00 -11.10 3.39
CA MET A 1 -24.91 -10.56 4.77
C MET A 1 -26.00 -9.51 4.96
N LYS A 2 -26.42 -9.23 6.21
CA LYS A 2 -27.44 -8.22 6.52
C LYS A 2 -26.80 -6.95 7.10
N CYS A 3 -27.20 -5.79 6.59
CA CYS A 3 -26.82 -4.50 7.18
C CYS A 3 -27.56 -4.31 8.51
N ARG A 4 -26.82 -4.03 9.58
CA ARG A 4 -27.38 -3.82 10.92
C ARG A 4 -28.12 -2.48 11.10
N VAL A 5 -27.94 -1.52 10.19
CA VAL A 5 -28.58 -0.20 10.23
C VAL A 5 -29.91 -0.22 9.48
N CYS A 6 -29.89 -0.49 8.16
CA CYS A 6 -31.11 -0.46 7.34
C CYS A 6 -31.78 -1.82 7.12
N GLY A 7 -31.19 -2.92 7.63
CA GLY A 7 -31.72 -4.27 7.44
C GLY A 7 -31.56 -4.86 6.04
N LYS A 8 -31.01 -4.12 5.07
CA LYS A 8 -30.79 -4.61 3.70
C LYS A 8 -29.88 -5.84 3.69
N GLU A 9 -30.27 -6.86 2.95
CA GLU A 9 -29.45 -8.04 2.69
C GLU A 9 -28.80 -7.94 1.32
N HIS A 10 -27.49 -8.18 1.26
CA HIS A 10 -26.71 -8.13 0.03
C HIS A 10 -25.40 -8.93 0.19
N GLU A 11 -24.88 -9.45 -0.92
CA GLU A 11 -23.62 -10.21 -0.94
C GLU A 11 -22.39 -9.33 -0.69
N LEU A 12 -22.37 -8.13 -1.26
CA LEU A 12 -21.27 -7.15 -1.09
C LEU A 12 -21.18 -6.53 0.33
N ILE A 13 -22.08 -6.87 1.25
CA ILE A 13 -21.96 -6.38 2.64
C ILE A 13 -20.91 -7.21 3.37
N SER A 14 -19.84 -6.56 3.83
CA SER A 14 -18.78 -7.20 4.60
C SER A 14 -19.31 -7.82 5.88
N SER A 15 -18.92 -9.07 6.16
CA SER A 15 -19.22 -9.76 7.41
C SER A 15 -18.52 -9.14 8.63
N THR A 16 -17.40 -8.44 8.41
CA THR A 16 -16.65 -7.72 9.45
C THR A 16 -17.34 -6.40 9.80
N LEU A 17 -17.73 -5.61 8.80
CA LEU A 17 -18.38 -4.31 9.03
C LEU A 17 -19.86 -4.46 9.38
N LYS A 18 -20.57 -5.41 8.75
CA LYS A 18 -22.03 -5.61 8.86
C LYS A 18 -22.85 -4.34 8.57
N VAL A 19 -22.29 -3.42 7.79
CA VAL A 19 -22.95 -2.18 7.33
C VAL A 19 -22.76 -2.06 5.82
N CYS A 20 -23.82 -1.67 5.10
CA CYS A 20 -23.73 -1.43 3.66
C CYS A 20 -23.10 -0.06 3.33
N LYS A 21 -22.64 0.12 2.09
CA LYS A 21 -22.07 1.38 1.60
C LYS A 21 -22.99 2.58 1.90
N ASP A 22 -24.28 2.46 1.62
CA ASP A 22 -25.22 3.57 1.74
C ASP A 22 -25.34 4.06 3.19
N CYS A 23 -25.41 3.14 4.16
CA CYS A 23 -25.42 3.50 5.58
C CYS A 23 -24.06 4.02 6.06
N ILE A 24 -22.94 3.54 5.49
CA ILE A 24 -21.62 4.11 5.79
C ILE A 24 -21.53 5.58 5.38
N VAL A 25 -22.11 5.94 4.23
CA VAL A 25 -22.06 7.31 3.72
C VAL A 25 -23.08 8.21 4.43
N ASN A 26 -24.31 7.75 4.62
CA ASN A 26 -25.41 8.59 5.08
C ASN A 26 -25.59 8.61 6.61
N GLU A 27 -25.17 7.56 7.30
CA GLU A 27 -25.39 7.39 8.75
C GLU A 27 -24.07 7.31 9.53
N PHE A 28 -22.97 7.83 8.96
CA PHE A 28 -21.61 7.64 9.46
C PHE A 28 -21.45 7.99 10.95
N ASP A 29 -22.01 9.12 11.39
CA ASP A 29 -21.88 9.58 12.77
C ASP A 29 -22.50 8.62 13.80
N SER A 30 -23.52 7.85 13.40
CA SER A 30 -24.14 6.85 14.28
C SER A 30 -23.31 5.57 14.44
N ILE A 31 -22.41 5.28 13.48
CA ILE A 31 -21.64 4.03 13.41
C ILE A 31 -20.12 4.23 13.46
N ARG A 32 -19.65 5.48 13.55
CA ARG A 32 -18.23 5.87 13.48
C ARG A 32 -17.34 5.10 14.46
N GLU A 33 -17.79 4.93 15.70
CA GLU A 33 -16.98 4.28 16.74
C GLU A 33 -16.81 2.79 16.45
N GLU A 34 -17.82 2.17 15.86
CA GLU A 34 -17.78 0.75 15.49
C GLU A 34 -16.89 0.52 14.26
N ILE A 35 -16.95 1.43 13.28
CA ILE A 35 -16.00 1.43 12.15
C ILE A 35 -14.57 1.69 12.64
N ALA A 36 -14.38 2.62 13.58
CA ALA A 36 -13.09 2.91 14.17
C ALA A 36 -12.52 1.70 14.94
N GLU A 37 -13.37 0.94 15.63
CA GLU A 37 -12.99 -0.31 16.29
C GLU A 37 -12.55 -1.39 15.29
N VAL A 38 -13.23 -1.51 14.14
CA VAL A 38 -12.77 -2.41 13.06
C VAL A 38 -11.40 -1.98 12.54
N HIS A 39 -11.20 -0.68 12.30
CA HIS A 39 -9.89 -0.15 11.89
C HIS A 39 -8.78 -0.42 12.92
N ARG A 40 -9.08 -0.31 14.22
CA ARG A 40 -8.16 -0.63 15.31
C ARG A 40 -7.73 -2.09 15.26
N LYS A 41 -8.70 -3.01 15.27
CA LYS A 41 -8.45 -4.46 15.19
C LYS A 41 -7.63 -4.86 13.96
N CYS A 42 -7.92 -4.27 12.79
CA CYS A 42 -7.15 -4.54 11.58
C CYS A 42 -5.67 -4.13 11.66
N ARG A 43 -5.30 -3.23 12.58
CA ARG A 43 -3.93 -2.74 12.75
C ARG A 43 -3.20 -3.41 13.91
N GLU A 44 -3.91 -3.83 14.94
CA GLU A 44 -3.37 -4.61 16.06
C GLU A 44 -2.66 -5.89 15.60
N VAL A 45 -3.19 -6.57 14.56
CA VAL A 45 -2.56 -7.76 13.97
C VAL A 45 -1.12 -7.51 13.48
N TYR A 46 -0.80 -6.26 13.12
CA TYR A 46 0.53 -5.84 12.67
C TYR A 46 1.31 -5.09 13.75
N SER A 47 0.81 -5.02 14.98
CA SER A 47 1.37 -4.17 16.05
C SER A 47 1.55 -2.71 15.61
N LEU A 48 0.59 -2.21 14.83
CA LEU A 48 0.57 -0.84 14.34
C LEU A 48 -0.48 -0.01 15.10
N PRO A 49 -0.19 1.27 15.43
CA PRO A 49 -1.07 2.08 16.26
C PRO A 49 -2.32 2.51 15.49
N TYR A 50 -3.45 2.62 16.19
CA TYR A 50 -4.66 3.29 15.71
C TYR A 50 -5.39 3.93 16.89
N PRO A 51 -5.79 5.22 16.81
CA PRO A 51 -5.56 6.19 15.74
C PRO A 51 -4.08 6.57 15.57
N PRO A 52 -3.71 7.49 14.65
CA PRO A 52 -2.38 8.09 14.65
C PRO A 52 -1.97 8.58 16.06
N PRO A 53 -0.75 8.26 16.52
CA PRO A 53 -0.34 8.54 17.89
C PRO A 53 -0.25 10.04 18.18
N ARG A 54 -0.48 10.40 19.45
CA ARG A 54 -0.40 11.76 19.99
C ARG A 54 0.43 11.74 21.28
N GLY A 55 1.27 12.76 21.52
CA GLY A 55 1.96 12.95 22.81
C GLY A 55 3.48 12.71 22.82
N GLY A 56 4.18 13.07 21.75
CA GLY A 56 5.64 13.04 21.69
C GLY A 56 6.19 13.82 20.48
N ILE A 57 7.27 13.32 19.87
CA ILE A 57 7.96 14.02 18.77
C ILE A 57 7.06 14.05 17.54
N LYS A 58 6.86 15.25 16.98
CA LYS A 58 6.03 15.44 15.78
C LYS A 58 6.75 14.97 14.52
N CYS A 59 6.02 14.26 13.66
CA CYS A 59 6.46 13.84 12.33
C CYS A 59 5.53 14.43 11.28
N GLU A 60 6.04 15.33 10.45
CA GLU A 60 5.25 16.15 9.50
C GLU A 60 5.30 15.65 8.05
N LEU A 61 5.78 14.42 7.83
CA LEU A 61 5.98 13.87 6.48
C LEU A 61 4.66 13.63 5.71
N CYS A 62 3.54 13.43 6.41
CA CYS A 62 2.24 13.17 5.80
C CYS A 62 1.11 13.75 6.65
N SER A 63 -0.11 13.74 6.11
CA SER A 63 -1.29 14.35 6.72
C SER A 63 -1.72 13.78 8.08
N ASN A 64 -1.15 12.66 8.53
CA ASN A 64 -1.42 12.15 9.89
C ASN A 64 -0.72 12.98 10.98
N GLU A 65 0.35 13.70 10.63
CA GLU A 65 1.14 14.52 11.55
C GLU A 65 1.38 13.87 12.92
N CYS A 66 1.79 12.60 12.91
CA CYS A 66 1.91 11.79 14.12
C CYS A 66 2.79 12.49 15.17
N SER A 67 2.33 12.52 16.42
CA SER A 67 3.13 12.95 17.56
C SER A 67 3.46 11.70 18.37
N ILE A 68 4.68 11.19 18.20
CA ILE A 68 5.07 9.81 18.54
C ILE A 68 5.69 9.77 19.95
N PRO A 69 5.04 9.13 20.95
CA PRO A 69 5.57 9.00 22.30
C PRO A 69 6.87 8.18 22.37
N PRO A 70 7.68 8.32 23.44
CA PRO A 70 8.89 7.52 23.63
C PRO A 70 8.60 6.01 23.59
N GLY A 71 9.38 5.24 22.82
CA GLY A 71 9.21 3.80 22.65
C GLY A 71 8.11 3.40 21.66
N GLU A 72 7.35 4.35 21.13
CA GLU A 72 6.24 4.09 20.22
C GLU A 72 6.61 4.33 18.75
N ARG A 73 5.79 3.76 17.86
CA ARG A 73 5.91 3.92 16.41
C ARG A 73 4.87 4.88 15.85
N GLY A 74 5.20 5.49 14.72
CA GLY A 74 4.27 6.30 13.92
C GLY A 74 3.22 5.42 13.23
N PHE A 75 2.18 6.07 12.69
CA PHE A 75 1.08 5.35 12.03
C PHE A 75 1.54 4.51 10.82
N CYS A 76 2.58 4.90 10.09
CA CYS A 76 3.11 4.06 9.02
C CYS A 76 3.98 2.87 9.50
N GLY A 77 4.35 2.84 10.79
CA GLY A 77 5.26 1.87 11.38
C GLY A 77 6.75 2.08 11.05
N LEU A 78 7.09 2.89 10.04
CA LEU A 78 8.46 3.11 9.57
C LEU A 78 9.30 4.06 10.45
N ARG A 79 8.68 4.74 11.41
CA ARG A 79 9.32 5.72 12.29
C ARG A 79 9.02 5.41 13.73
N GLU A 80 10.02 5.54 14.59
CA GLU A 80 9.94 5.25 16.02
C GLU A 80 10.62 6.37 16.80
N ASN A 81 10.08 6.70 17.98
CA ASN A 81 10.75 7.59 18.90
C ASN A 81 11.63 6.78 19.87
N SER A 82 12.90 6.61 19.51
CA SER A 82 13.89 5.85 20.27
C SER A 82 15.12 6.71 20.52
N GLY A 83 15.04 7.57 21.54
CA GLY A 83 16.06 8.61 21.81
C GLY A 83 16.05 9.72 20.76
N GLY A 84 14.90 9.99 20.14
CA GLY A 84 14.75 10.83 18.95
C GLY A 84 13.98 10.10 17.85
N LEU A 85 13.52 10.84 16.83
CA LEU A 85 12.78 10.25 15.71
C LEU A 85 13.73 9.51 14.78
N LYS A 86 13.67 8.18 14.78
CA LYS A 86 14.43 7.30 13.88
C LYS A 86 13.52 6.73 12.81
N SER A 87 14.08 6.40 11.65
CA SER A 87 13.35 5.74 10.56
C SER A 87 14.11 4.50 10.07
N ILE A 88 13.34 3.47 9.69
CA ILE A 88 13.87 2.24 9.08
C ILE A 88 14.38 2.52 7.66
N VAL A 89 13.86 3.57 7.01
CA VAL A 89 14.14 3.93 5.62
C VAL A 89 14.73 5.33 5.51
N SER A 90 15.38 5.60 4.38
CA SER A 90 15.94 6.91 4.04
C SER A 90 15.82 7.17 2.53
N ALA A 91 16.36 8.30 2.05
CA ALA A 91 16.48 8.54 0.62
C ALA A 91 17.42 7.54 -0.09
N GLU A 92 18.30 6.87 0.65
CA GLU A 92 19.30 5.95 0.11
C GLU A 92 18.92 4.48 0.26
N VAL A 93 17.96 4.16 1.14
CA VAL A 93 17.52 2.78 1.41
C VAL A 93 16.01 2.74 1.61
N GLY A 94 15.34 1.91 0.81
CA GLY A 94 13.92 1.61 0.95
C GLY A 94 13.68 0.24 1.57
N LEU A 95 12.59 0.11 2.33
CA LEU A 95 12.06 -1.16 2.78
C LEU A 95 11.00 -1.61 1.76
N LEU A 96 11.31 -2.60 0.94
CA LEU A 96 10.49 -2.94 -0.22
C LEU A 96 10.56 -4.44 -0.57
N HIS A 97 9.60 -4.88 -1.39
CA HIS A 97 9.72 -6.09 -2.18
C HIS A 97 9.59 -5.73 -3.66
N TYR A 98 10.20 -6.52 -4.54
CA TYR A 98 10.05 -6.36 -5.99
C TYR A 98 10.01 -7.72 -6.66
N TYR A 99 9.42 -7.76 -7.86
CA TYR A 99 9.44 -8.91 -8.73
C TYR A 99 9.34 -8.46 -10.20
N LEU A 100 9.74 -9.36 -11.11
CA LEU A 100 9.57 -9.17 -12.54
C LEU A 100 8.19 -9.65 -12.95
N ASP A 101 7.41 -8.74 -13.51
CA ASP A 101 6.04 -8.97 -13.92
C ASP A 101 5.97 -9.10 -15.45
N PRO A 102 5.73 -10.30 -16.01
CA PRO A 102 5.87 -10.54 -17.44
C PRO A 102 4.88 -9.75 -18.29
N HIS A 103 5.37 -9.18 -19.38
CA HIS A 103 4.49 -8.63 -20.40
C HIS A 103 3.77 -9.76 -21.15
N VAL A 104 2.48 -9.63 -21.48
CA VAL A 104 1.58 -8.47 -21.31
C VAL A 104 0.60 -8.64 -20.13
N THR A 105 0.89 -9.54 -19.18
CA THR A 105 -0.14 -10.17 -18.33
C THR A 105 -0.88 -9.19 -17.42
N ASN A 106 -0.21 -8.16 -16.92
CA ASN A 106 -0.78 -7.21 -15.97
C ASN A 106 -0.91 -5.78 -16.51
N CYS A 107 -0.60 -5.56 -17.80
CA CYS A 107 -0.66 -4.22 -18.39
C CYS A 107 -2.10 -3.87 -18.80
N CYS A 108 -2.77 -3.03 -18.01
CA CYS A 108 -4.11 -2.50 -18.30
C CYS A 108 -4.18 -1.73 -19.63
N ALA A 109 -3.04 -1.24 -20.12
CA ALA A 109 -2.91 -0.50 -21.38
C ALA A 109 -2.46 -1.38 -22.56
N SER A 110 -2.39 -2.70 -22.40
CA SER A 110 -1.86 -3.63 -23.41
C SER A 110 -2.53 -3.55 -24.78
N TRP A 111 -3.77 -3.06 -24.86
CA TRP A 111 -4.50 -2.92 -26.11
C TRP A 111 -4.07 -1.74 -26.99
N PHE A 112 -3.26 -0.79 -26.48
CA PHE A 112 -2.72 0.33 -27.27
C PHE A 112 -1.27 0.72 -26.94
N CYS A 113 -0.72 0.25 -25.81
CA CYS A 113 0.66 0.51 -25.42
C CYS A 113 1.63 -0.18 -26.43
N PRO A 114 2.77 0.44 -26.77
CA PRO A 114 3.83 -0.21 -27.54
C PRO A 114 4.18 -1.60 -27.03
N GLY A 115 4.35 -1.79 -25.71
CA GLY A 115 4.70 -3.10 -25.15
C GLY A 115 3.63 -4.18 -25.27
N GLY A 116 2.38 -3.80 -25.55
CA GLY A 116 1.28 -4.75 -25.78
C GLY A 116 0.90 -4.96 -27.24
N THR A 117 1.44 -4.16 -28.15
CA THR A 117 1.04 -4.11 -29.57
C THR A 117 2.27 -4.00 -30.47
N SER A 118 2.13 -3.67 -31.75
CA SER A 118 3.25 -3.29 -32.62
C SER A 118 3.40 -1.77 -32.77
N ALA A 119 2.60 -0.98 -32.05
CA ALA A 119 2.62 0.47 -32.17
C ALA A 119 3.96 1.05 -31.71
N GLY A 120 4.59 1.89 -32.53
CA GLY A 120 5.83 2.56 -32.17
C GLY A 120 7.11 1.74 -32.33
N TYR A 121 7.07 0.51 -32.83
CA TYR A 121 8.29 -0.22 -33.22
C TYR A 121 8.99 0.49 -34.39
N PRO A 122 10.33 0.68 -34.38
CA PRO A 122 11.29 0.28 -33.33
C PRO A 122 11.60 1.38 -32.29
N GLU A 123 10.96 2.54 -32.37
CA GLU A 123 11.29 3.71 -31.54
C GLU A 123 10.92 3.52 -30.05
N TYR A 124 9.79 2.86 -29.78
CA TYR A 124 9.21 2.71 -28.44
C TYR A 124 9.03 1.25 -27.99
N SER A 125 9.45 0.28 -28.80
CA SER A 125 9.40 -1.14 -28.46
C SER A 125 10.56 -1.90 -29.11
N PRO A 126 11.20 -2.86 -28.42
CA PRO A 126 12.31 -3.65 -28.97
C PRO A 126 11.84 -4.76 -29.92
N VAL A 127 10.54 -5.05 -29.98
CA VAL A 127 9.96 -6.09 -30.85
C VAL A 127 8.81 -5.56 -31.70
N ASN A 128 8.63 -6.12 -32.90
CA ASN A 128 7.50 -5.77 -33.76
C ASN A 128 6.28 -6.63 -33.38
N GLY A 129 5.65 -6.27 -32.26
CA GLY A 129 4.53 -7.00 -31.65
C GLY A 129 4.59 -6.94 -30.12
N PRO A 130 3.72 -7.66 -29.41
CA PRO A 130 3.73 -7.68 -27.95
C PRO A 130 5.10 -8.10 -27.39
N GLU A 131 5.55 -7.44 -26.33
CA GLU A 131 6.86 -7.64 -25.69
C GLU A 131 6.95 -8.94 -24.88
N ILE A 132 6.60 -10.07 -25.49
CA ILE A 132 6.69 -11.39 -24.87
C ILE A 132 8.14 -11.70 -24.54
N GLY A 133 8.40 -12.01 -23.25
CA GLY A 133 9.74 -12.25 -22.72
C GLY A 133 10.39 -11.02 -22.08
N TYR A 134 9.71 -9.88 -22.07
CA TYR A 134 10.06 -8.68 -21.30
C TYR A 134 9.18 -8.56 -20.05
N TYR A 135 9.55 -7.65 -19.15
CA TYR A 135 8.98 -7.54 -17.81
C TYR A 135 8.83 -6.09 -17.36
N ASN A 136 7.80 -5.82 -16.57
CA ASN A 136 7.81 -4.65 -15.68
C ASN A 136 8.62 -5.00 -14.43
N LEU A 137 9.44 -4.07 -13.93
CA LEU A 137 9.95 -4.16 -12.57
C LEU A 137 8.89 -3.63 -11.60
N ALA A 138 8.12 -4.53 -11.00
CA ALA A 138 7.09 -4.16 -10.03
C ALA A 138 7.74 -3.97 -8.64
N VAL A 139 7.66 -2.75 -8.08
CA VAL A 139 8.30 -2.38 -6.82
C VAL A 139 7.26 -1.92 -5.80
N PHE A 140 7.26 -2.54 -4.62
CA PHE A 140 6.28 -2.30 -3.58
C PHE A 140 6.96 -1.94 -2.26
N PHE A 141 6.78 -0.70 -1.83
CA PHE A 141 7.32 -0.23 -0.56
C PHE A 141 6.44 -0.68 0.62
N TYR A 142 7.10 -0.96 1.74
CA TYR A 142 6.47 -1.23 3.02
C TYR A 142 6.21 0.06 3.79
N GLY A 143 5.18 0.02 4.65
CA GLY A 143 4.69 1.16 5.41
C GLY A 143 3.64 1.96 4.64
N CYS A 144 2.55 2.33 5.33
CA CYS A 144 1.46 3.09 4.73
C CYS A 144 0.81 3.99 5.77
N ASN A 145 0.52 5.22 5.36
CA ASN A 145 -0.16 6.21 6.20
C ASN A 145 -1.69 6.08 6.16
N PHE A 146 -2.24 5.11 5.42
CA PHE A 146 -3.67 4.79 5.37
C PHE A 146 -4.02 3.50 6.14
N ASN A 147 -5.33 3.26 6.30
CA ASN A 147 -5.85 2.01 6.86
C ASN A 147 -7.05 1.47 6.08
N CYS A 148 -6.90 1.31 4.75
CA CYS A 148 -7.94 0.74 3.91
C CYS A 148 -8.30 -0.68 4.38
N LEU A 149 -9.57 -0.92 4.69
CA LEU A 149 -10.08 -2.21 5.19
C LEU A 149 -10.12 -3.32 4.13
N PHE A 150 -10.13 -2.93 2.85
CA PHE A 150 -10.13 -3.84 1.70
C PHE A 150 -8.86 -3.66 0.85
N CYS A 151 -7.72 -3.39 1.49
CA CYS A 151 -6.46 -3.22 0.79
C CYS A 151 -6.03 -4.54 0.12
N GLN A 152 -5.81 -4.52 -1.20
CA GLN A 152 -5.37 -5.69 -1.96
C GLN A 152 -3.88 -6.01 -1.77
N ASN A 153 -3.09 -5.07 -1.25
CA ASN A 153 -1.67 -5.23 -0.96
C ASN A 153 -1.39 -5.09 0.54
N HIS A 154 -2.25 -5.66 1.39
CA HIS A 154 -2.19 -5.51 2.86
C HIS A 154 -0.84 -5.88 3.49
N GLU A 155 -0.04 -6.71 2.82
CA GLU A 155 1.28 -7.21 3.23
C GLU A 155 2.27 -6.08 3.52
N HIS A 156 2.12 -4.90 2.89
CA HIS A 156 2.98 -3.74 3.16
C HIS A 156 2.93 -3.26 4.62
N LYS A 157 1.94 -3.71 5.40
CA LYS A 157 1.83 -3.43 6.85
C LYS A 157 2.72 -4.35 7.69
N ASN A 158 3.14 -5.49 7.15
CA ASN A 158 4.04 -6.42 7.82
C ASN A 158 5.51 -6.09 7.53
N LEU A 159 6.02 -5.09 8.25
CA LEU A 159 7.36 -4.52 8.02
C LEU A 159 8.49 -5.55 8.18
N GLU A 160 8.28 -6.64 8.91
CA GLU A 160 9.30 -7.68 9.15
C GLU A 160 9.65 -8.47 7.89
N PHE A 161 8.73 -8.54 6.92
CA PHE A 161 8.98 -9.19 5.63
C PHE A 161 9.64 -8.28 4.59
N GLY A 162 9.72 -6.98 4.87
CA GLY A 162 10.35 -6.04 3.97
C GLY A 162 11.85 -6.27 3.89
N LYS A 163 12.42 -6.12 2.68
CA LYS A 163 13.87 -6.13 2.48
C LYS A 163 14.38 -4.71 2.36
N LEU A 164 15.48 -4.41 3.07
CA LEU A 164 16.19 -3.16 2.87
C LEU A 164 16.97 -3.26 1.55
N VAL A 165 16.65 -2.36 0.63
CA VAL A 165 17.25 -2.29 -0.70
C VAL A 165 17.80 -0.89 -0.90
N SER A 166 19.08 -0.79 -1.26
CA SER A 166 19.69 0.51 -1.52
C SER A 166 19.21 1.09 -2.85
N LYS A 167 19.30 2.41 -2.98
CA LYS A 167 19.04 3.14 -4.22
C LYS A 167 19.83 2.56 -5.40
N ASP A 168 21.10 2.21 -5.18
CA ASP A 168 21.96 1.67 -6.23
C ASP A 168 21.58 0.25 -6.63
N GLN A 169 21.17 -0.59 -5.66
CA GLN A 169 20.64 -1.92 -5.96
C GLN A 169 19.37 -1.81 -6.80
N LEU A 170 18.44 -0.93 -6.42
CA LEU A 170 17.20 -0.72 -7.18
C LEU A 170 17.48 -0.16 -8.59
N SER A 171 18.37 0.83 -8.70
CA SER A 171 18.79 1.42 -9.97
C SER A 171 19.45 0.40 -10.90
N SER A 172 20.18 -0.57 -10.34
CA SER A 172 20.82 -1.64 -11.12
C SER A 172 19.78 -2.61 -11.69
N LEU A 173 18.74 -2.95 -10.92
CA LEU A 173 17.64 -3.80 -11.39
C LEU A 173 16.93 -3.16 -12.60
N CYS A 174 16.66 -1.85 -12.55
CA CYS A 174 16.01 -1.13 -13.65
C CYS A 174 16.78 -1.16 -14.99
N ARG A 175 18.05 -1.59 -15.00
CA ARG A 175 18.92 -1.61 -16.18
C ARG A 175 19.03 -2.99 -16.83
N GLU A 176 18.31 -3.98 -16.32
CA GLU A 176 18.26 -5.30 -16.95
C GLU A 176 17.64 -5.19 -18.36
N GLU A 177 18.25 -5.84 -19.35
CA GLU A 177 17.92 -5.67 -20.79
C GLU A 177 16.46 -6.03 -21.15
N ARG A 178 15.80 -6.80 -20.29
CA ARG A 178 14.42 -7.27 -20.50
C ARG A 178 13.39 -6.50 -19.69
N ILE A 179 13.78 -5.41 -19.05
CA ILE A 179 12.85 -4.53 -18.34
C ILE A 179 12.49 -3.37 -19.28
N THR A 180 11.20 -3.26 -19.61
CA THR A 180 10.63 -2.27 -20.54
C THR A 180 9.39 -1.60 -19.98
#